data_AF-X1BIU1-F1
#
_entry.id   AF-X1BIU1-F1
#
_cell.length_a   1.000
_cell.length_b   1.000
_cell.length_c   1.000
_cell.angle_alpha   90.00
_cell.angle_beta   90.00
_cell.angle_gamma   90.00
#
_symmetry.space_group_name_H-M   'P 1'
#
loop_
_entity.id
_entity.type
_entity.pdbx_description
1 polymer ?
#
loop_
_entity_poly.entity_id
_entity_poly.type
_entity_poly.pdbx_seq_one_letter_code
_entity_poly.pdbx_strand_id
1 'polypeptide(L)'
;SGAIGEALVYFPWKGLNVAREYVVPANPKTTGQQTQRGYLTECVDAIHAAQASAATPLSEIDIMACSLWGSIFKTPRTWFNQIVKNWLDQKVASKAPIVYRFCVLTPAATQITFRLHYLQAFGAPTHFKIWWGTSKTALINSQEITEAEMKAGKAITGMVKSTKYFMQARCSQPAVHVGSYSGIYYATTLAA
;
A
#
# COMPACT_ATOMS: atom_id res chain seq x y z
N SER A 1 -22.34 12.26 39.41
CA SER A 1 -21.25 11.34 39.83
C SER A 1 -19.97 12.16 39.92
N GLY A 2 -19.17 11.95 40.96
CA GLY A 2 -17.87 12.60 41.15
C GLY A 2 -16.83 11.54 41.48
N ALA A 3 -15.62 11.70 40.95
CA ALA A 3 -14.48 10.83 41.24
C ALA A 3 -13.53 11.56 42.19
N ILE A 4 -13.09 10.89 43.26
CA ILE A 4 -12.01 11.38 44.12
C ILE A 4 -10.70 10.83 43.56
N GLY A 5 -9.88 11.71 42.98
CA GLY A 5 -8.50 11.42 42.56
C GLY A 5 -8.32 10.22 41.62
N GLU A 6 -9.28 9.94 40.73
CA GLU A 6 -9.28 8.76 39.84
C GLU A 6 -9.18 7.40 40.57
N ALA A 7 -9.47 7.34 41.87
CA ALA A 7 -9.39 6.11 42.67
C ALA A 7 -10.77 5.46 42.88
N LEU A 8 -11.80 6.27 43.09
CA LEU A 8 -13.16 5.80 43.45
C LEU A 8 -14.25 6.56 42.69
N VAL A 9 -15.26 5.82 42.23
CA VAL A 9 -16.48 6.37 41.62
C VAL A 9 -17.69 6.08 42.49
N TYR A 10 -18.42 7.13 42.84
CA TYR A 10 -19.71 7.04 43.52
C TYR A 10 -20.86 7.07 42.50
N PHE A 11 -21.78 6.10 42.62
CA PHE A 11 -22.99 6.03 41.79
C PHE A 11 -24.12 5.28 42.50
N PRO A 12 -25.39 5.53 42.15
CA PRO A 12 -26.51 4.76 42.65
C PRO A 12 -26.60 3.40 41.93
N TRP A 13 -26.65 2.29 42.68
CA TRP A 13 -26.88 0.95 42.15
C TRP A 13 -28.02 0.28 42.91
N LYS A 14 -29.10 -0.08 42.20
CA LYS A 14 -30.29 -0.71 42.79
C LYS A 14 -30.84 0.06 44.02
N GLY A 15 -30.86 1.39 43.94
CA GLY A 15 -31.34 2.25 45.03
C GLY A 15 -30.36 2.44 46.19
N LEU A 16 -29.16 1.86 46.14
CA LEU A 16 -28.10 2.03 47.13
C LEU A 16 -27.02 2.99 46.61
N ASN A 17 -26.51 3.86 47.48
CA ASN A 17 -25.33 4.67 47.17
C ASN A 17 -24.08 3.80 47.31
N VAL A 18 -23.50 3.39 46.19
CA VAL A 18 -22.34 2.49 46.16
C VAL A 18 -21.09 3.21 45.66
N ALA A 19 -19.94 2.75 46.12
CA ALA A 19 -18.64 3.14 45.62
C ALA A 19 -17.97 1.94 44.93
N ARG A 20 -17.26 2.18 43.84
CA ARG A 20 -16.36 1.19 43.23
C ARG A 20 -15.02 1.82 42.90
N GLU A 21 -13.99 0.98 42.82
CA GLU A 21 -12.70 1.37 42.25
C GLU A 21 -12.91 1.91 40.84
N TYR A 22 -12.29 3.05 40.54
CA TYR A 22 -12.22 3.55 39.19
C TYR A 22 -11.28 2.65 38.39
N VAL A 23 -11.86 1.68 37.68
CA VAL A 23 -11.10 0.82 36.79
C VAL A 23 -10.64 1.68 35.62
N VAL A 24 -9.39 2.17 35.68
CA VAL A 24 -8.68 2.63 34.49
C VAL A 24 -8.46 1.38 33.65
N PRO A 25 -9.06 1.28 32.45
CA PRO A 25 -8.79 0.15 31.57
C PRO A 25 -7.29 0.08 31.39
N ALA A 26 -6.69 -1.06 31.74
CA ALA A 26 -5.29 -1.26 31.46
C ALA A 26 -5.12 -1.04 29.95
N ASN A 27 -4.36 -0.01 29.57
CA ASN A 27 -3.81 0.13 28.23
C ASN A 27 -2.34 -0.31 28.30
N PRO A 28 -2.09 -1.61 28.62
CA PRO A 28 -0.73 -2.06 28.83
C PRO A 28 -0.01 -1.85 27.52
N LYS A 29 1.01 -0.98 27.50
CA LYS A 29 1.87 -0.74 26.34
C LYS A 29 2.76 -1.96 26.11
N THR A 30 2.14 -3.12 25.87
CA THR A 30 2.83 -4.38 25.68
C THR A 30 3.73 -4.26 24.47
N THR A 31 4.79 -5.07 24.45
CA THR A 31 5.71 -5.12 23.32
C THR A 31 4.96 -5.31 22.00
N GLY A 32 4.00 -6.24 21.94
CA GLY A 32 3.19 -6.48 20.75
C GLY A 32 2.37 -5.27 20.29
N GLN A 33 1.76 -4.52 21.23
CA GLN A 33 1.05 -3.29 20.87
C GLN A 33 1.99 -2.20 20.38
N GLN A 34 3.17 -2.05 20.99
CA GLN A 34 4.17 -1.08 20.54
C GLN A 34 4.71 -1.44 19.15
N THR A 35 4.97 -2.72 18.88
CA THR A 35 5.40 -3.20 17.56
C THR A 35 4.39 -2.85 16.47
N GLN A 36 3.11 -3.15 16.67
CA GLN A 36 2.07 -2.85 15.67
C GLN A 36 1.90 -1.35 15.45
N ARG A 37 1.98 -0.54 16.51
CA ARG A 37 1.96 0.93 16.40
C ARG A 37 3.18 1.43 15.62
N GLY A 38 4.36 0.89 15.89
CA GLY A 38 5.58 1.22 15.16
C GLY A 38 5.46 0.95 13.67
N TYR A 39 4.93 -0.21 13.26
CA TYR A 39 4.72 -0.52 11.85
C TYR A 39 3.78 0.47 11.16
N LEU A 40 2.72 0.91 11.84
CA LEU A 40 1.80 1.91 11.29
C LEU A 40 2.47 3.27 11.18
N THR A 41 3.19 3.72 12.21
CA THR A 41 3.95 4.98 12.18
C THR A 41 4.94 5.00 11.02
N GLU A 42 5.76 3.96 10.87
CA GLU A 42 6.71 3.85 9.76
C GLU A 42 6.02 3.90 8.39
N CYS A 43 4.84 3.26 8.25
CA CYS A 43 4.09 3.30 6.99
C CYS A 43 3.59 4.71 6.66
N VAL A 44 3.08 5.43 7.66
CA VAL A 44 2.57 6.79 7.48
C VAL A 44 3.70 7.73 7.10
N ASP A 45 4.86 7.61 7.75
CA ASP A 45 6.05 8.38 7.42
C ASP A 45 6.53 8.09 6.00
N ALA A 46 6.53 6.82 5.58
CA ALA A 46 6.87 6.44 4.21
C ALA A 46 5.90 7.01 3.17
N ILE A 47 4.59 7.05 3.46
CA ILE A 47 3.59 7.68 2.59
C ILE A 47 3.82 9.19 2.50
N HIS A 48 4.03 9.86 3.63
CA HIS A 48 4.31 11.30 3.63
C HIS A 48 5.60 11.63 2.88
N ALA A 49 6.67 10.85 3.06
CA ALA A 49 7.91 10.98 2.30
C ALA A 49 7.70 10.70 0.79
N ALA A 50 6.81 9.74 0.46
CA ALA A 50 6.44 9.46 -0.91
C ALA A 50 5.73 10.65 -1.57
N GLN A 51 4.78 11.27 -0.87
CA GLN A 51 4.02 12.45 -1.32
C GLN A 51 4.88 13.71 -1.39
N ALA A 52 5.76 13.94 -0.41
CA ALA A 52 6.58 15.14 -0.31
C ALA A 52 7.75 15.20 -1.31
N SER A 53 8.02 14.11 -2.04
CA SER A 53 9.11 14.11 -3.02
C SER A 53 8.82 15.03 -4.20
N ALA A 54 9.66 16.04 -4.39
CA ALA A 54 9.49 17.02 -5.46
C ALA A 54 9.63 16.42 -6.86
N ALA A 55 10.58 15.49 -7.06
CA ALA A 55 10.87 14.94 -8.39
C ALA A 55 9.99 13.73 -8.75
N THR A 56 9.67 12.89 -7.76
CA THR A 56 8.91 11.65 -7.97
C THR A 56 7.83 11.50 -6.90
N PRO A 57 6.84 12.42 -6.85
CA PRO A 57 5.79 12.36 -5.84
C PRO A 57 4.89 11.15 -6.04
N LEU A 58 4.31 10.67 -4.94
CA LEU A 58 3.09 9.88 -4.98
C LEU A 58 1.96 10.80 -5.45
N SER A 59 1.55 10.61 -6.70
CA SER A 59 0.64 11.51 -7.42
C SER A 59 -0.76 10.89 -7.57
N GLU A 60 -1.68 11.64 -8.17
CA GLU A 60 -3.07 11.22 -8.35
C GLU A 60 -3.20 9.87 -9.06
N ILE A 61 -2.36 9.59 -10.07
CA ILE A 61 -2.35 8.30 -10.78
C ILE A 61 -2.05 7.12 -9.83
N ASP A 62 -1.17 7.32 -8.85
CA ASP A 62 -0.82 6.29 -7.85
C ASP A 62 -1.96 6.08 -6.84
N ILE A 63 -2.60 7.18 -6.43
CA ILE A 63 -3.77 7.17 -5.53
C ILE A 63 -4.94 6.43 -6.19
N MET A 64 -5.24 6.74 -7.45
CA MET A 64 -6.28 6.06 -8.22
C MET A 64 -5.94 4.58 -8.42
N ALA A 65 -4.68 4.25 -8.74
CA ALA A 65 -4.25 2.87 -8.91
C ALA A 65 -4.35 2.04 -7.62
N CYS A 66 -4.00 2.63 -6.48
CA CYS A 66 -4.15 1.98 -5.18
C CYS A 66 -5.63 1.83 -4.79
N SER A 67 -6.48 2.79 -5.13
CA SER A 67 -7.94 2.66 -4.96
C SER A 67 -8.51 1.53 -5.82
N LEU A 68 -8.07 1.43 -7.08
CA LEU A 68 -8.47 0.35 -7.97
C LEU A 68 -8.04 -1.02 -7.42
N TRP A 69 -6.81 -1.12 -6.91
CA TRP A 69 -6.35 -2.34 -6.24
C TRP A 69 -7.18 -2.66 -4.99
N GLY A 70 -7.47 -1.67 -4.14
CA GLY A 70 -8.34 -1.85 -2.98
C GLY A 70 -9.75 -2.32 -3.36
N SER A 71 -10.25 -1.94 -4.54
CA SER A 71 -11.61 -2.28 -5.00
C SER A 71 -11.82 -3.74 -5.40
N ILE A 72 -10.77 -4.52 -5.67
CA ILE A 72 -10.92 -5.91 -6.13
C ILE A 72 -11.15 -6.90 -4.99
N PHE A 73 -10.95 -6.47 -3.74
CA PHE A 73 -11.16 -7.30 -2.57
C PHE A 73 -12.64 -7.33 -2.18
N LYS A 74 -13.07 -8.44 -1.55
CA LYS A 74 -14.43 -8.59 -1.02
C LYS A 74 -14.84 -7.46 -0.07
N THR A 75 -13.88 -6.94 0.70
CA THR A 75 -14.02 -5.73 1.50
C THR A 75 -13.19 -4.61 0.84
N PRO A 76 -13.82 -3.76 0.00
CA PRO A 76 -13.12 -2.67 -0.66
C PRO A 76 -12.43 -1.75 0.35
N ARG A 77 -11.23 -1.32 0.01
CA ARG A 77 -10.41 -0.42 0.82
C ARG A 77 -10.14 0.87 0.07
N THR A 78 -10.02 1.97 0.81
CA THR A 78 -9.47 3.22 0.28
C THR A 78 -8.01 3.00 -0.13
N TRP A 79 -7.47 3.87 -1.00
CA TRP A 79 -6.07 3.79 -1.42
C TRP A 79 -5.10 3.74 -0.23
N PHE A 80 -5.34 4.59 0.78
CA PHE A 80 -4.47 4.70 1.94
C PHE A 80 -4.48 3.41 2.76
N ASN A 81 -5.67 2.89 3.06
CA ASN A 81 -5.83 1.63 3.78
C ASN A 81 -5.24 0.44 2.99
N GLN A 82 -5.26 0.52 1.66
CA GLN A 82 -4.65 -0.50 0.82
C GLN A 82 -3.12 -0.51 0.92
N ILE A 83 -2.47 0.66 0.87
CA ILE A 83 -1.02 0.79 1.07
C ILE A 83 -0.64 0.35 2.49
N VAL A 84 -1.35 0.83 3.51
CA VAL A 84 -1.10 0.48 4.91
C VAL A 84 -1.24 -1.02 5.13
N LYS A 85 -2.29 -1.65 4.61
CA LYS A 85 -2.46 -3.11 4.74
C LYS A 85 -1.32 -3.88 4.10
N ASN A 86 -0.90 -3.50 2.90
CA ASN A 86 0.25 -4.12 2.24
C ASN A 86 1.53 -3.98 3.08
N TRP A 87 1.78 -2.79 3.63
CA TRP A 87 2.94 -2.53 4.49
C TRP A 87 2.94 -3.39 5.75
N LEU A 88 1.81 -3.43 6.46
CA LEU A 88 1.64 -4.23 7.67
C LEU A 88 1.83 -5.72 7.38
N ASP A 89 1.27 -6.24 6.28
CA ASP A 89 1.43 -7.64 5.89
C ASP A 89 2.89 -8.00 5.67
N GLN A 90 3.68 -7.12 5.03
CA GLN A 90 5.12 -7.34 4.89
C GLN A 90 5.83 -7.32 6.24
N LYS A 91 5.58 -6.32 7.09
CA LYS A 91 6.25 -6.22 8.40
C LYS A 91 5.95 -7.41 9.30
N VAL A 92 4.69 -7.87 9.34
CA VAL A 92 4.29 -9.09 10.07
C VAL A 92 4.99 -10.32 9.52
N ALA A 93 5.19 -10.40 8.20
CA ALA A 93 5.98 -11.44 7.56
C ALA A 93 7.50 -11.24 7.69
N SER A 94 7.97 -10.29 8.50
CA SER A 94 9.38 -9.91 8.66
C SER A 94 10.07 -9.52 7.33
N LYS A 95 9.33 -8.86 6.45
CA LYS A 95 9.74 -8.38 5.13
C LYS A 95 9.88 -6.87 5.09
N ALA A 96 10.55 -6.38 4.05
CA ALA A 96 10.76 -4.97 3.77
C ALA A 96 9.64 -4.44 2.85
N PRO A 97 8.70 -3.64 3.38
CA PRO A 97 7.63 -3.07 2.57
C PRO A 97 8.13 -1.98 1.61
N ILE A 98 7.36 -1.79 0.54
CA ILE A 98 7.59 -0.80 -0.51
C ILE A 98 6.32 0.01 -0.73
N VAL A 99 6.46 1.34 -0.78
CA VAL A 99 5.46 2.27 -1.31
C VAL A 99 5.84 2.63 -2.74
N TYR A 100 4.97 2.29 -3.69
CA TYR A 100 5.15 2.62 -5.10
C TYR A 100 4.58 4.02 -5.41
N ARG A 101 5.25 4.77 -6.28
CA ARG A 101 4.94 6.17 -6.59
C ARG A 101 5.42 6.59 -7.97
N PHE A 102 4.93 7.73 -8.45
CA PHE A 102 5.36 8.34 -9.70
C PHE A 102 5.23 7.40 -10.89
N CYS A 103 4.05 6.81 -11.05
CA CYS A 103 3.77 6.04 -12.25
C CYS A 103 3.62 6.96 -13.47
N VAL A 104 4.27 6.61 -14.57
CA VAL A 104 4.02 7.20 -15.88
C VAL A 104 3.74 6.07 -16.84
N LEU A 105 2.58 6.14 -17.50
CA LEU A 105 2.19 5.24 -18.57
C LEU A 105 2.20 6.00 -19.89
N THR A 106 2.96 5.53 -20.86
CA THR A 106 2.99 6.10 -22.21
C THR A 106 2.48 5.05 -23.19
N PRO A 107 1.19 5.08 -23.57
CA PRO A 107 0.62 4.13 -24.51
C PRO A 107 1.14 4.36 -25.92
N ALA A 108 1.35 3.26 -26.65
CA ALA A 108 1.55 3.23 -28.08
C ALA A 108 0.59 2.19 -28.70
N ALA A 109 0.69 1.93 -30.00
CA ALA A 109 -0.24 1.05 -30.70
C ALA A 109 -0.26 -0.40 -30.16
N THR A 110 0.90 -0.97 -29.85
CA THR A 110 1.05 -2.39 -29.46
C THR A 110 1.85 -2.59 -28.18
N GLN A 111 2.10 -1.51 -27.45
CA GLN A 111 2.87 -1.51 -26.23
C GLN A 111 2.44 -0.36 -25.31
N ILE A 112 2.76 -0.49 -24.02
CA ILE A 112 2.68 0.60 -23.05
C ILE A 112 4.03 0.70 -22.37
N THR A 113 4.67 1.86 -22.42
CA THR A 113 5.87 2.12 -21.62
C THR A 113 5.46 2.36 -20.18
N PHE A 114 5.93 1.48 -19.29
CA PHE A 114 5.64 1.50 -17.87
C PHE A 114 6.85 2.04 -17.12
N ARG A 115 6.68 3.19 -16.46
CA ARG A 115 7.68 3.78 -15.57
C ARG A 115 7.08 3.88 -14.17
N LEU A 116 7.86 3.52 -13.16
CA LEU A 116 7.43 3.58 -11.77
C LEU A 116 8.64 3.79 -10.86
N HIS A 117 8.43 4.55 -9.78
CA HIS A 117 9.39 4.73 -8.70
C HIS A 117 8.82 4.16 -7.42
N TYR A 118 9.64 4.14 -6.38
CA TYR A 118 9.23 3.62 -5.09
C TYR A 118 10.03 4.25 -3.96
N LEU A 119 9.59 3.94 -2.74
CA LEU A 119 10.27 4.18 -1.49
C LEU A 119 10.15 2.91 -0.65
N GLN A 120 11.28 2.36 -0.23
CA GLN A 120 11.36 1.18 0.60
C GLN A 120 11.61 1.54 2.07
N ALA A 121 11.30 0.63 3.00
CA ALA A 121 11.73 0.77 4.39
C ALA A 121 13.25 0.56 4.56
N PHE A 122 13.79 -0.49 3.94
CA PHE A 122 15.22 -0.84 3.97
C PHE A 122 15.51 -1.83 2.83
N GLY A 123 16.76 -1.91 2.37
CA GLY A 123 17.15 -2.79 1.25
C GLY A 123 16.64 -2.28 -0.10
N ALA A 124 17.43 -2.42 -1.16
CA ALA A 124 17.02 -2.02 -2.49
C ALA A 124 16.39 -3.20 -3.25
N PRO A 125 15.16 -3.07 -3.79
CA PRO A 125 14.62 -4.01 -4.76
C PRO A 125 15.39 -3.90 -6.08
N THR A 126 15.75 -5.05 -6.66
CA THR A 126 16.59 -5.13 -7.87
C THR A 126 15.78 -5.53 -9.10
N HIS A 127 14.71 -6.32 -8.92
CA HIS A 127 13.87 -6.80 -10.00
C HIS A 127 12.38 -6.76 -9.66
N PHE A 128 11.59 -6.58 -10.71
CA PHE A 128 10.14 -6.51 -10.65
C PHE A 128 9.55 -7.32 -11.79
N LYS A 129 8.41 -7.97 -11.54
CA LYS A 129 7.54 -8.49 -12.59
C LYS A 129 6.39 -7.54 -12.79
N ILE A 130 6.27 -7.00 -14.00
CA ILE A 130 5.09 -6.24 -14.43
C ILE A 130 4.06 -7.23 -14.93
N TRP A 131 2.92 -7.28 -14.26
CA TRP A 131 1.78 -8.13 -14.63
C TRP A 131 0.74 -7.31 -15.37
N TRP A 132 0.19 -7.81 -16.47
CA TRP A 132 -0.86 -7.12 -17.22
C TRP A 132 -1.94 -8.04 -17.78
N GLY A 133 -3.10 -7.43 -18.08
CA GLY A 133 -4.25 -8.09 -18.69
C GLY A 133 -5.37 -7.10 -19.03
N THR A 134 -6.40 -7.56 -19.72
CA THR A 134 -7.57 -6.72 -20.09
C THR A 134 -8.60 -6.60 -18.96
N SER A 135 -8.40 -7.32 -17.86
CA SER A 135 -9.22 -7.24 -16.64
C SER A 135 -8.37 -6.89 -15.43
N LYS A 136 -8.90 -6.03 -14.56
CA LYS A 136 -8.29 -5.66 -13.28
C LYS A 136 -8.12 -6.84 -12.30
N THR A 137 -8.86 -7.94 -12.50
CA THR A 137 -8.78 -9.15 -11.66
C THR A 137 -7.99 -10.29 -12.32
N ALA A 138 -7.71 -10.21 -13.62
CA ALA A 138 -7.01 -11.25 -14.37
C ALA A 138 -5.82 -10.65 -15.14
N LEU A 139 -4.73 -10.41 -14.40
CA LEU A 139 -3.43 -10.05 -14.97
C LEU A 139 -2.68 -11.33 -15.32
N ILE A 140 -2.78 -11.77 -16.57
CA ILE A 140 -2.33 -13.10 -17.01
C ILE A 140 -0.92 -13.10 -17.59
N ASN A 141 -0.49 -11.97 -18.15
CA ASN A 141 0.81 -11.83 -18.77
C ASN A 141 1.79 -11.22 -17.77
N SER A 142 3.06 -11.58 -17.87
CA SER A 142 4.10 -10.97 -17.05
C SER A 142 5.42 -10.84 -17.78
N GLN A 143 6.21 -9.84 -17.39
CA GLN A 143 7.55 -9.58 -17.90
C GLN A 143 8.40 -9.11 -16.73
N GLU A 144 9.55 -9.74 -16.55
CA GLU A 144 10.52 -9.30 -15.56
C GLU A 144 11.35 -8.14 -16.11
N ILE A 145 11.60 -7.16 -15.25
CA ILE A 145 12.38 -5.96 -15.53
C ILE A 145 13.29 -5.66 -14.35
N THR A 146 14.41 -5.00 -14.63
CA THR A 146 15.34 -4.49 -13.61
C THR A 146 14.81 -3.20 -12.98
N GLU A 147 15.34 -2.85 -11.81
CA GLU A 147 15.09 -1.56 -11.15
C GLU A 147 15.38 -0.36 -12.08
N ALA A 148 16.51 -0.40 -12.79
CA ALA A 148 16.93 0.66 -13.70
C ALA A 148 15.92 0.83 -14.85
N GLU A 149 15.48 -0.28 -15.44
CA GLU A 149 14.45 -0.26 -16.49
C GLU A 149 13.11 0.26 -15.97
N MET A 150 12.70 -0.10 -14.75
CA MET A 150 11.46 0.39 -14.15
C MET A 150 11.50 1.91 -13.93
N LYS A 151 12.62 2.44 -13.43
CA LYS A 151 12.79 3.87 -13.17
C LYS A 151 12.97 4.71 -14.43
N ALA A 152 13.58 4.14 -15.48
CA ALA A 152 13.73 4.77 -16.78
C ALA A 152 12.43 4.72 -17.60
N GLY A 153 11.65 3.64 -17.44
CA GLY A 153 10.49 3.31 -18.25
C GLY A 153 10.81 2.19 -19.24
N LYS A 154 10.08 1.07 -19.15
CA LYS A 154 10.24 -0.09 -20.04
C LYS A 154 8.99 -0.27 -20.90
N ALA A 155 9.18 -0.43 -22.20
CA ALA A 155 8.11 -0.82 -23.11
C ALA A 155 7.68 -2.26 -22.84
N ILE A 156 6.42 -2.43 -22.43
CA ILE A 156 5.78 -3.74 -22.31
C ILE A 156 4.99 -3.98 -23.60
N THR A 157 5.40 -5.01 -24.34
CA THR A 157 4.91 -5.28 -25.71
C THR A 157 3.88 -6.40 -25.73
N GLY A 158 3.36 -6.75 -26.91
CA GLY A 158 2.39 -7.83 -27.08
C GLY A 158 0.94 -7.44 -26.77
N MET A 159 0.64 -6.14 -26.86
CA MET A 159 -0.71 -5.61 -26.65
C MET A 159 -1.43 -5.39 -27.98
N VAL A 160 -2.75 -5.58 -27.97
CA VAL A 160 -3.62 -5.31 -29.11
C VAL A 160 -3.95 -3.81 -29.14
N LYS A 161 -4.05 -3.23 -30.33
CA LYS A 161 -4.44 -1.83 -30.57
C LYS A 161 -5.80 -1.49 -29.95
N SER A 162 -5.99 -0.21 -29.62
CA SER A 162 -7.24 0.33 -29.07
C SER A 162 -7.86 -0.44 -27.90
N THR A 163 -7.04 -1.11 -27.08
CA THR A 163 -7.49 -2.00 -26.01
C THR A 163 -7.02 -1.48 -24.66
N LYS A 164 -7.92 -1.50 -23.68
CA LYS A 164 -7.60 -1.13 -22.30
C LYS A 164 -6.87 -2.27 -21.60
N TYR A 165 -5.70 -1.96 -21.03
CA TYR A 165 -4.92 -2.87 -20.22
C TYR A 165 -4.79 -2.36 -18.79
N PHE A 166 -4.85 -3.30 -17.85
CA PHE A 166 -4.53 -3.11 -16.45
C PHE A 166 -3.13 -3.65 -16.19
N MET A 167 -2.33 -2.97 -15.37
CA MET A 167 -0.93 -3.29 -15.13
C MET A 167 -0.58 -3.13 -13.64
N GLN A 168 0.23 -4.04 -13.08
CA GLN A 168 0.69 -3.98 -11.70
C GLN A 168 2.15 -4.40 -11.61
N ALA A 169 2.98 -3.59 -10.95
CA ALA A 169 4.34 -3.96 -10.61
C ALA A 169 4.34 -4.79 -9.31
N ARG A 170 5.07 -5.91 -9.33
CA ARG A 170 5.28 -6.77 -8.17
C ARG A 170 6.77 -7.00 -8.00
N CYS A 171 7.33 -6.72 -6.83
CA CYS A 171 8.74 -6.98 -6.61
C CYS A 171 9.01 -8.49 -6.68
N SER A 172 10.00 -8.89 -7.49
CA SER A 172 10.44 -10.29 -7.61
C SER A 172 11.76 -10.54 -6.88
N GLN A 173 12.61 -9.51 -6.72
CA GLN A 173 13.88 -9.65 -6.00
C GLN A 173 14.32 -8.35 -5.30
N PRO A 174 15.07 -8.47 -4.19
CA PRO A 174 15.35 -9.69 -3.43
C PRO A 174 14.12 -10.20 -2.64
N ALA A 175 14.21 -11.43 -2.12
CA ALA A 175 13.11 -12.14 -1.45
C ALA A 175 12.48 -11.36 -0.27
N VAL A 176 13.26 -10.48 0.37
CA VAL A 176 12.82 -9.62 1.48
C VAL A 176 11.71 -8.63 1.06
N HIS A 177 11.57 -8.30 -0.22
CA HIS A 177 10.53 -7.41 -0.72
C HIS A 177 9.37 -8.14 -1.42
N VAL A 178 9.52 -9.44 -1.68
CA VAL A 178 8.55 -10.24 -2.43
C VAL A 178 7.23 -10.31 -1.66
N GLY A 179 6.15 -9.87 -2.31
CA GLY A 179 4.84 -9.69 -1.70
C GLY A 179 4.41 -8.22 -1.66
N SER A 180 5.34 -7.29 -1.88
CA SER A 180 5.01 -5.87 -2.10
C SER A 180 4.48 -5.67 -3.51
N TYR A 181 3.28 -5.09 -3.61
CA TYR A 181 2.62 -4.80 -4.88
C TYR A 181 2.32 -3.31 -5.03
N SER A 182 2.38 -2.83 -6.27
CA SER A 182 1.90 -1.49 -6.60
C SER A 182 0.38 -1.43 -6.64
N GLY A 183 -0.17 -0.22 -6.80
CA GLY A 183 -1.53 -0.06 -7.30
C GLY A 183 -1.72 -0.75 -8.66
N ILE A 184 -2.97 -0.96 -9.05
CA ILE A 184 -3.31 -1.45 -10.39
C ILE A 184 -3.51 -0.21 -11.27
N TYR A 185 -2.61 -0.01 -12.20
CA TYR A 185 -2.65 1.07 -13.18
C TYR A 185 -3.44 0.61 -14.42
N TYR A 186 -3.90 1.56 -15.24
CA TYR A 186 -4.48 1.23 -16.53
C TYR A 186 -4.20 2.28 -17.60
N ALA A 187 -4.15 1.84 -18.84
CA ALA A 187 -4.04 2.67 -20.02
C ALA A 187 -4.69 1.97 -21.22
N THR A 188 -5.05 2.75 -22.23
CA THR A 188 -5.57 2.23 -23.51
C THR A 188 -4.50 2.43 -24.58
N THR A 189 -4.14 1.36 -25.28
CA THR A 189 -3.22 1.44 -26.42
C THR A 189 -3.83 2.29 -27.55
N LEU A 190 -2.98 2.86 -28.40
CA LEU A 190 -3.42 3.71 -29.49
C LEU A 190 -3.96 2.89 -30.68
N ALA A 191 -4.68 3.55 -31.58
CA ALA A 191 -5.23 2.94 -32.79
C ALA A 191 -4.17 2.79 -33.91
N ALA A 192 -3.18 3.68 -33.96
CA ALA A 192 -2.05 3.69 -34.90
C ALA A 192 -0.86 4.41 -34.26
#